data_AF-I7LJM2-F1
#
_entry.id   AF-I7LJM2-F1
#
_cell.length_a   1.000
_cell.length_b   1.000
_cell.length_c   1.000
_cell.angle_alpha   90.00
_cell.angle_beta   90.00
_cell.angle_gamma   90.00
#
_symmetry.space_group_name_H-M   'P 1'
#
loop_
_entity.id
_entity.type
_entity.pdbx_description
1 polymer ?
#
loop_
_entity_poly.entity_id
_entity_poly.type
_entity_poly.pdbx_seq_one_letter_code
_entity_poly.pdbx_strand_id
1 'polypeptide(L)'
;MVNREQLLAESRQEMYDSLPKIAVGIAIAFLIWLFGVLIFLPLANMLGDPFLFGLIGLGSLISAIILIALVLVIFGIFKEVLDITDALAGYAAAAYSRVETPDEKVERYQRAFRGIAYVLLAVIAFLFFLPFIAGIIPVLAGIVLVILVIWAILVLFRTGRLFSGEIERWAADFSRQVESQRQEMALREQQAEENNE
;
A
#
# COMPACT_ATOMS: atom_id res chain seq x y z
N MET A 1 31.31 -3.50 16.19
CA MET A 1 30.05 -3.79 16.90
C MET A 1 29.20 -2.55 16.81
N VAL A 2 28.16 -2.57 15.95
CA VAL A 2 27.29 -1.40 15.76
C VAL A 2 26.41 -1.29 17.01
N ASN A 3 26.44 -0.13 17.66
CA ASN A 3 25.82 0.05 18.97
C ASN A 3 24.29 0.16 18.80
N ARG A 4 23.55 -0.77 19.41
CA ARG A 4 22.10 -0.96 19.22
C ARG A 4 21.29 0.32 19.46
N GLU A 5 21.72 1.14 20.41
CA GLU A 5 21.06 2.41 20.72
C GLU A 5 21.22 3.44 19.60
N GLN A 6 22.33 3.41 18.87
CA GLN A 6 22.57 4.30 17.72
C GLN A 6 21.69 3.90 16.54
N LEU A 7 21.57 2.61 16.21
CA LEU A 7 20.70 2.13 15.14
C LEU A 7 19.21 2.44 15.38
N LEU A 8 18.73 2.28 16.62
CA LEU A 8 17.34 2.56 16.98
C LEU A 8 17.04 4.07 16.97
N ALA A 9 18.00 4.91 17.37
CA ALA A 9 17.86 6.36 17.34
C ALA A 9 17.87 6.89 15.89
N GLU A 10 18.77 6.37 15.05
CA GLU A 10 18.93 6.76 13.65
C GLU A 10 17.68 6.39 12.83
N SER A 11 17.17 5.15 12.95
CA SER A 11 15.92 4.75 12.29
C SER A 11 14.70 5.56 12.75
N ARG A 12 14.62 5.91 14.04
CA ARG A 12 13.50 6.70 14.57
C ARG A 12 13.56 8.14 14.06
N GLN A 13 14.75 8.72 14.01
CA GLN A 13 14.96 10.08 13.50
C GLN A 13 14.63 10.16 12.00
N GLU A 14 15.03 9.16 11.22
CA GLU A 14 14.77 9.11 9.78
C GLU A 14 13.28 8.93 9.46
N MET A 15 12.55 8.15 10.26
CA MET A 15 11.09 8.05 10.18
C MET A 15 10.39 9.38 10.49
N TYR A 16 10.79 10.09 11.55
CA TYR A 16 10.17 11.36 11.92
C TYR A 16 10.43 12.48 10.91
N ASP A 17 11.57 12.46 10.22
CA ASP A 17 11.88 13.46 9.21
C ASP A 17 11.17 13.17 7.87
N SER A 18 10.95 11.89 7.56
CA SER A 18 10.37 11.48 6.28
C SER A 18 8.83 11.48 6.27
N LEU A 19 8.18 11.20 7.41
CA LEU A 19 6.71 11.18 7.50
C LEU A 19 6.05 12.54 7.15
N PRO A 20 6.51 13.68 7.70
CA PRO A 20 5.97 14.99 7.33
C PRO A 20 6.21 15.32 5.85
N LYS A 21 7.37 14.96 5.30
CA LYS A 21 7.69 15.18 3.87
C LYS A 21 6.73 14.43 2.96
N ILE A 22 6.47 13.15 3.25
CA ILE A 22 5.47 12.35 2.53
C ILE A 22 4.08 12.97 2.62
N ALA A 23 3.66 13.40 3.83
CA ALA A 23 2.34 14.02 4.02
C ALA A 23 2.20 15.31 3.20
N VAL A 24 3.22 16.17 3.22
CA VAL A 24 3.27 17.40 2.42
C VAL A 24 3.28 17.07 0.93
N GLY A 25 4.07 16.09 0.50
CA GLY A 25 4.11 15.62 -0.88
C GLY A 25 2.76 15.14 -1.37
N ILE A 26 2.06 14.31 -0.58
CA ILE A 26 0.70 13.84 -0.88
C ILE A 26 -0.27 15.01 -0.97
N ALA A 27 -0.21 15.97 -0.05
CA ALA A 27 -1.07 17.16 -0.09
C ALA A 27 -0.84 18.00 -1.35
N ILE A 28 0.43 18.21 -1.73
CA ILE A 28 0.80 18.92 -2.96
C ILE A 28 0.31 18.17 -4.19
N ALA A 29 0.56 16.86 -4.27
CA ALA A 29 0.06 16.02 -5.36
C ALA A 29 -1.47 16.09 -5.46
N PHE A 30 -2.17 16.08 -4.32
CA PHE A 30 -3.62 16.13 -4.27
C PHE A 30 -4.15 17.47 -4.75
N LEU A 31 -3.51 18.58 -4.37
CA LEU A 31 -3.85 19.90 -4.88
C LEU A 31 -3.62 19.98 -6.39
N ILE A 32 -2.45 19.56 -6.90
CA ILE A 32 -2.17 19.55 -8.34
C ILE A 32 -3.24 18.75 -9.08
N TRP A 33 -3.57 17.56 -8.57
CA TRP A 33 -4.60 16.70 -9.14
C TRP A 33 -5.98 17.37 -9.11
N LEU A 34 -6.38 17.92 -7.97
CA LEU A 34 -7.68 18.56 -7.75
C LEU A 34 -7.88 19.75 -8.70
N PHE A 35 -6.90 20.66 -8.74
CA PHE A 35 -6.90 21.80 -9.66
C PHE A 35 -6.85 21.34 -11.12
N GLY A 36 -6.04 20.33 -11.42
CA GLY A 36 -5.94 19.75 -12.74
C GLY A 36 -7.26 19.22 -13.27
N VAL A 37 -7.96 18.39 -12.49
CA VAL A 37 -9.20 17.73 -12.88
C VAL A 37 -10.39 18.68 -12.85
N LEU A 38 -10.53 19.51 -11.81
CA LEU A 38 -11.74 20.33 -11.63
C LEU A 38 -11.67 21.69 -12.33
N ILE A 39 -10.47 22.23 -12.57
CA ILE A 39 -10.31 23.58 -13.09
C ILE A 39 -9.61 23.55 -14.44
N PHE A 40 -8.39 23.02 -14.50
CA PHE A 40 -7.57 23.15 -15.72
C PHE A 40 -8.08 22.32 -16.89
N LEU A 41 -8.45 21.04 -16.71
CA LEU A 41 -9.01 20.23 -17.79
C LEU A 41 -10.33 20.81 -18.34
N PRO A 42 -11.34 21.13 -17.51
CA PRO A 42 -12.59 21.71 -18.00
C PRO A 42 -12.39 23.03 -18.75
N LEU A 43 -11.54 23.92 -18.23
CA LEU A 43 -11.20 25.17 -18.91
C LEU A 43 -10.48 24.91 -20.24
N ALA A 44 -9.51 23.99 -20.26
CA ALA A 44 -8.77 23.65 -21.47
C ALA A 44 -9.68 23.05 -22.55
N ASN A 45 -10.65 22.22 -22.16
CA ASN A 45 -11.64 21.65 -23.08
C ASN A 45 -12.61 22.71 -23.60
N MET A 46 -13.06 23.63 -22.74
CA MET A 46 -13.93 24.74 -23.14
C MET A 46 -13.22 25.68 -24.14
N LEU A 47 -11.96 26.03 -23.89
CA LEU A 47 -11.16 26.86 -24.80
C LEU A 47 -10.73 26.11 -26.07
N GLY A 48 -10.63 24.78 -25.99
CA GLY A 48 -10.32 23.92 -27.13
C GLY A 48 -11.50 23.68 -28.07
N ASP A 49 -12.72 24.08 -27.69
CA ASP A 49 -13.91 23.95 -28.51
C ASP A 49 -13.75 24.78 -29.81
N PRO A 50 -13.88 24.14 -31.00
CA PRO A 50 -13.83 24.83 -32.29
C PRO A 50 -14.80 26.01 -32.43
N PHE A 51 -15.90 26.00 -31.69
CA PHE A 51 -16.94 27.03 -31.75
C PHE A 51 -16.70 28.20 -30.79
N LEU A 52 -15.83 28.06 -29.79
CA LEU A 52 -15.54 29.11 -28.80
C LEU A 52 -14.24 29.85 -29.10
N PHE A 53 -13.10 29.14 -29.02
CA PHE A 53 -11.77 29.71 -29.18
C PHE A 53 -10.87 28.92 -30.13
N GLY A 54 -11.24 27.68 -30.48
CA GLY A 54 -10.54 26.89 -31.51
C GLY A 54 -9.11 26.48 -31.16
N LEU A 55 -8.74 26.47 -29.87
CA LEU A 55 -7.41 26.03 -29.41
C LEU A 55 -7.32 24.50 -29.37
N ILE A 56 -7.40 23.89 -30.55
CA ILE A 56 -7.41 22.43 -30.72
C ILE A 56 -6.17 21.82 -30.05
N GLY A 57 -6.39 20.81 -29.20
CA GLY A 57 -5.32 20.08 -28.51
C GLY A 57 -4.87 20.68 -27.17
N LEU A 58 -5.43 21.81 -26.75
CA LEU A 58 -5.10 22.43 -25.45
C LEU A 58 -5.33 21.48 -24.27
N GLY A 59 -6.42 20.69 -24.29
CA GLY A 59 -6.72 19.70 -23.26
C GLY A 59 -5.61 18.65 -23.10
N SER A 60 -5.10 18.10 -24.19
CA SER A 60 -3.98 17.13 -24.14
C SER A 60 -2.67 17.77 -23.71
N LEU A 61 -2.40 19.02 -24.13
CA LEU A 61 -1.19 19.74 -23.69
C LEU A 61 -1.21 20.00 -22.18
N ILE A 62 -2.32 20.52 -21.65
CA ILE A 62 -2.51 20.75 -20.22
C ILE A 62 -2.42 19.44 -19.45
N SER A 63 -3.03 18.38 -19.97
CA SER A 63 -2.92 17.04 -19.37
C SER A 63 -1.46 16.55 -19.32
N ALA A 64 -0.67 16.75 -20.37
CA ALA A 64 0.74 16.38 -20.40
C ALA A 64 1.58 17.17 -19.37
N ILE A 65 1.37 18.48 -19.27
CA ILE A 65 2.09 19.33 -18.31
C ILE A 65 1.77 18.90 -16.88
N ILE A 66 0.49 18.69 -16.56
CA ILE A 66 0.08 18.28 -15.22
C ILE A 66 0.57 16.86 -14.91
N LEU A 67 0.53 15.96 -15.89
CA LEU A 67 1.08 14.60 -15.75
C LEU A 67 2.56 14.65 -15.38
N ILE A 68 3.37 15.46 -16.08
CA ILE A 68 4.80 15.63 -15.77
C ILE A 68 4.98 16.17 -14.34
N ALA A 69 4.21 17.19 -13.95
CA ALA A 69 4.28 17.75 -12.59
C ALA A 69 3.95 16.70 -11.52
N LEU A 70 2.88 15.91 -11.71
CA LEU A 70 2.51 14.83 -10.79
C LEU A 70 3.58 13.73 -10.75
N VAL A 71 4.18 13.36 -11.88
CA VAL A 71 5.26 12.37 -11.93
C VAL A 71 6.44 12.82 -11.07
N LEU A 72 6.86 14.09 -11.18
CA LEU A 72 7.96 14.62 -10.38
C LEU A 72 7.67 14.59 -8.87
N VAL A 73 6.47 15.02 -8.46
CA VAL A 73 6.07 15.03 -7.05
C VAL A 73 5.95 13.60 -6.50
N ILE A 74 5.24 12.72 -7.21
CA ILE A 74 5.04 11.33 -6.79
C ILE A 74 6.38 10.59 -6.75
N PHE A 75 7.30 10.83 -7.69
CA PHE A 75 8.63 10.24 -7.66
C PHE A 75 9.41 10.63 -6.39
N GLY A 76 9.29 11.88 -5.93
CA GLY A 76 9.81 12.32 -4.63
C GLY A 76 9.25 11.51 -3.46
N ILE A 77 7.91 11.38 -3.41
CA ILE A 77 7.21 10.60 -2.37
C ILE A 77 7.66 9.14 -2.38
N PHE A 78 7.78 8.52 -3.55
CA PHE A 78 8.25 7.13 -3.68
C PHE A 78 9.65 6.94 -3.10
N LYS A 79 10.56 7.89 -3.34
CA LYS A 79 11.91 7.85 -2.76
C LYS A 79 11.86 7.95 -1.24
N GLU A 80 11.06 8.85 -0.69
CA GLU A 80 10.91 8.99 0.77
C GLU A 80 10.28 7.76 1.41
N VAL A 81 9.31 7.13 0.74
CA VAL A 81 8.71 5.87 1.18
C VAL A 81 9.75 4.75 1.15
N LEU A 82 10.62 4.68 0.15
CA LEU A 82 11.71 3.71 0.09
C LEU A 82 12.68 3.90 1.25
N ASP A 83 13.09 5.13 1.54
CA ASP A 83 14.01 5.45 2.63
C ASP A 83 13.41 5.04 4.00
N ILE A 84 12.12 5.32 4.27
CA ILE A 84 11.41 4.84 5.48
C ILE A 84 11.37 3.31 5.53
N THR A 85 11.12 2.69 4.39
CA THR A 85 10.95 1.25 4.28
C THR A 85 12.27 0.52 4.53
N ASP A 86 13.40 1.10 4.12
CA ASP A 86 14.73 0.59 4.41
C ASP A 86 15.14 0.86 5.88
N ALA A 87 14.79 2.02 6.43
CA ALA A 87 14.96 2.30 7.86
C ALA A 87 14.17 1.33 8.75
N LEU A 88 12.93 0.99 8.39
CA LEU A 88 12.10 0.00 9.09
C LEU A 88 12.69 -1.42 9.00
N ALA A 89 13.32 -1.78 7.88
CA ALA A 89 14.03 -3.06 7.77
C ALA A 89 15.24 -3.11 8.72
N GLY A 90 16.03 -2.03 8.77
CA GLY A 90 17.16 -1.90 9.69
C GLY A 90 16.73 -1.98 11.16
N TYR A 91 15.66 -1.29 11.53
CA TYR A 91 15.08 -1.34 12.87
C TYR A 91 14.59 -2.74 13.25
N ALA A 92 13.87 -3.42 12.33
CA ALA A 92 13.35 -4.74 12.60
C ALA A 92 14.46 -5.80 12.73
N ALA A 93 15.49 -5.75 11.89
CA ALA A 93 16.67 -6.61 12.01
C ALA A 93 17.38 -6.39 13.37
N ALA A 94 17.47 -5.15 13.85
CA ALA A 94 18.07 -4.82 15.14
C ALA A 94 17.18 -5.20 16.35
N ALA A 95 15.86 -5.15 16.21
CA ALA A 95 14.91 -5.49 17.26
C ALA A 95 14.73 -7.01 17.44
N TYR A 96 14.69 -7.77 16.33
CA TYR A 96 14.41 -9.21 16.35
C TYR A 96 15.63 -10.12 16.61
N SER A 97 16.86 -9.61 16.50
CA SER A 97 18.09 -10.37 16.82
C SER A 97 18.19 -10.87 18.27
N ARG A 98 17.24 -10.54 19.15
CA ARG A 98 17.16 -11.01 20.54
C ARG A 98 16.21 -12.18 20.78
N VAL A 99 15.35 -12.54 19.84
CA VAL A 99 14.38 -13.62 20.04
C VAL A 99 14.66 -14.65 18.96
N GLU A 100 15.22 -15.80 19.37
CA GLU A 100 15.44 -16.98 18.55
C GLU A 100 14.11 -17.44 17.91
N THR A 101 13.75 -16.76 16.83
CA THR A 101 12.73 -17.16 15.88
C THR A 101 13.47 -17.23 14.55
N PRO A 102 13.31 -18.32 13.79
CA PRO A 102 14.13 -18.54 12.60
C PRO A 102 14.00 -17.32 11.68
N ASP A 103 15.11 -16.59 11.49
CA ASP A 103 15.24 -15.32 10.75
C ASP A 103 14.45 -15.31 9.43
N GLU A 104 14.35 -16.49 8.81
CA GLU A 104 13.67 -16.75 7.55
C GLU A 104 12.13 -16.51 7.56
N LYS A 105 11.46 -16.58 8.72
CA LYS A 105 10.00 -16.36 8.82
C LYS A 105 9.64 -14.88 8.95
N VAL A 106 10.39 -14.10 9.72
CA VAL A 106 10.11 -12.68 9.96
C VAL A 106 10.42 -11.85 8.71
N GLU A 107 11.54 -12.15 8.04
CA GLU A 107 11.95 -11.50 6.80
C GLU A 107 10.95 -11.75 5.65
N ARG A 108 10.40 -12.97 5.62
CA ARG A 108 9.39 -13.39 4.63
C ARG A 108 8.04 -12.70 4.84
N TYR A 109 7.64 -12.44 6.09
CA TYR A 109 6.43 -11.68 6.42
C TYR A 109 6.55 -10.18 6.09
N GLN A 110 7.69 -9.57 6.40
CA GLN A 110 7.98 -8.18 6.03
C GLN A 110 7.96 -7.96 4.53
N ARG A 111 8.57 -8.89 3.77
CA ARG A 111 8.59 -8.82 2.30
C ARG A 111 7.18 -8.92 1.70
N ALA A 112 6.30 -9.71 2.33
CA ALA A 112 4.88 -9.81 1.98
C ALA A 112 4.10 -8.51 2.26
N PHE A 113 4.26 -7.93 3.45
CA PHE A 113 3.59 -6.69 3.85
C PHE A 113 4.02 -5.50 2.98
N ARG A 114 5.32 -5.42 2.67
CA ARG A 114 5.90 -4.43 1.76
C ARG A 114 5.32 -4.55 0.36
N GLY A 115 5.12 -5.77 -0.14
CA GLY A 115 4.47 -6.03 -1.42
C GLY A 115 3.05 -5.47 -1.50
N ILE A 116 2.24 -5.69 -0.45
CA ILE A 116 0.87 -5.14 -0.38
C ILE A 116 0.89 -3.61 -0.34
N ALA A 117 1.77 -3.02 0.47
CA ALA A 117 1.91 -1.56 0.56
C ALA A 117 2.31 -0.93 -0.79
N TYR A 118 3.23 -1.55 -1.53
CA TYR A 118 3.60 -1.08 -2.87
C TYR A 118 2.45 -1.16 -3.87
N VAL A 119 1.67 -2.23 -3.86
CA VAL A 119 0.49 -2.34 -4.72
C VAL A 119 -0.51 -1.24 -4.41
N LEU A 120 -0.82 -1.03 -3.13
CA LEU A 120 -1.74 0.02 -2.71
C LEU A 120 -1.26 1.40 -3.15
N LEU A 121 0.02 1.69 -2.93
CA LEU A 121 0.62 2.98 -3.30
C LEU A 121 0.65 3.18 -4.82
N ALA A 122 0.96 2.12 -5.59
CA ALA A 122 0.91 2.17 -7.06
C ALA A 122 -0.52 2.40 -7.59
N VAL A 123 -1.53 1.77 -6.98
CA VAL A 123 -2.94 2.00 -7.32
C VAL A 123 -3.32 3.45 -7.03
N ILE A 124 -2.98 3.98 -5.85
CA ILE A 124 -3.26 5.37 -5.49
C ILE A 124 -2.57 6.32 -6.48
N ALA A 125 -1.28 6.11 -6.78
CA ALA A 125 -0.55 6.91 -7.75
C ALA A 125 -1.19 6.85 -9.15
N PHE A 126 -1.63 5.67 -9.58
CA PHE A 126 -2.32 5.50 -10.86
C PHE A 126 -3.63 6.29 -10.92
N LEU A 127 -4.41 6.34 -9.83
CA LEU A 127 -5.63 7.16 -9.77
C LEU A 127 -5.34 8.65 -9.98
N PHE A 128 -4.19 9.13 -9.50
CA PHE A 128 -3.77 10.51 -9.74
C PHE A 128 -3.40 10.72 -11.22
N PHE A 129 -2.73 9.78 -11.85
CA PHE A 129 -2.33 9.90 -13.24
C PHE A 129 -3.47 9.66 -14.24
N LEU A 130 -4.45 8.84 -13.89
CA LEU A 130 -5.53 8.36 -14.76
C LEU A 130 -6.18 9.47 -15.61
N PRO A 131 -6.72 10.56 -15.04
CA PRO A 131 -7.43 11.58 -15.84
C PRO A 131 -6.50 12.26 -16.86
N PHE A 132 -5.21 12.40 -16.53
CA PHE A 132 -4.25 13.07 -17.40
C PHE A 132 -3.70 12.15 -18.48
N ILE A 133 -3.43 10.88 -18.17
CA ILE A 133 -3.06 9.90 -19.20
C ILE A 133 -4.22 9.74 -20.18
N ALA A 134 -5.46 9.63 -19.67
CA ALA A 134 -6.64 9.52 -20.51
C ALA A 134 -6.90 10.78 -21.36
N GLY A 135 -6.58 11.97 -20.83
CA GLY A 135 -6.65 13.23 -21.58
C GLY A 135 -5.64 13.35 -22.74
N ILE A 136 -4.60 12.53 -22.76
CA ILE A 136 -3.60 12.50 -23.86
C ILE A 136 -3.86 11.29 -24.76
N ILE A 137 -3.84 10.08 -24.20
CA ILE A 137 -4.03 8.82 -24.92
C ILE A 137 -4.90 7.88 -24.06
N PRO A 138 -6.23 7.82 -24.29
CA PRO A 138 -7.14 6.97 -23.53
C PRO A 138 -6.75 5.49 -23.50
N VAL A 139 -6.28 4.97 -24.63
CA VAL A 139 -5.86 3.57 -24.78
C VAL A 139 -4.66 3.25 -23.88
N LEU A 140 -3.72 4.19 -23.73
CA LEU A 140 -2.54 4.01 -22.87
C LEU A 140 -2.95 3.89 -21.41
N ALA A 141 -3.91 4.69 -20.94
CA ALA A 141 -4.44 4.59 -19.58
C ALA A 141 -5.02 3.18 -19.31
N GLY A 142 -5.78 2.63 -20.26
CA GLY A 142 -6.32 1.28 -20.19
C GLY A 142 -5.24 0.20 -20.13
N ILE A 143 -4.20 0.30 -20.97
CA ILE A 143 -3.08 -0.66 -20.97
C ILE A 143 -2.35 -0.64 -19.62
N VAL A 144 -2.01 0.55 -19.11
CA VAL A 144 -1.33 0.70 -17.82
C VAL A 144 -2.19 0.13 -16.69
N LEU A 145 -3.51 0.37 -16.69
CA LEU A 145 -4.43 -0.23 -15.72
C LEU A 145 -4.40 -1.76 -15.77
N VAL A 146 -4.49 -2.36 -16.96
CA VAL A 146 -4.46 -3.82 -17.13
C VAL A 146 -3.15 -4.41 -16.59
N ILE A 147 -2.01 -3.81 -16.94
CA ILE A 147 -0.69 -4.23 -16.43
C ILE A 147 -0.66 -4.14 -14.90
N LEU A 148 -1.16 -3.03 -14.34
CA LEU A 148 -1.21 -2.81 -12.89
C LEU A 148 -2.11 -3.84 -12.18
N VAL A 149 -3.25 -4.19 -12.75
CA VAL A 149 -4.16 -5.22 -12.21
C VAL A 149 -3.50 -6.59 -12.23
N ILE A 150 -2.89 -6.99 -13.34
CA ILE A 150 -2.17 -8.27 -13.44
C ILE A 150 -1.04 -8.31 -12.41
N TRP A 151 -0.25 -7.25 -12.31
CA TRP A 151 0.84 -7.16 -11.33
C TRP A 151 0.33 -7.21 -9.89
N ALA A 152 -0.74 -6.49 -9.56
CA ALA A 152 -1.37 -6.53 -8.25
C ALA A 152 -1.81 -7.96 -7.90
N ILE A 153 -2.49 -8.65 -8.82
CA ILE A 153 -2.90 -10.05 -8.65
C ILE A 153 -1.68 -10.95 -8.37
N LEU A 154 -0.59 -10.81 -9.15
CA LEU A 154 0.64 -11.59 -8.95
C LEU A 154 1.26 -11.34 -7.57
N VAL A 155 1.30 -10.08 -7.12
CA VAL A 155 1.82 -9.72 -5.78
C VAL A 155 0.91 -10.31 -4.70
N LEU A 156 -0.41 -10.21 -4.84
CA LEU A 156 -1.36 -10.81 -3.89
C LEU A 156 -1.20 -12.33 -3.82
N PHE A 157 -1.05 -13.04 -4.95
CA PHE A 157 -0.80 -14.48 -4.95
C PHE A 157 0.55 -14.86 -4.35
N ARG A 158 1.59 -14.06 -4.60
CA ARG A 158 2.91 -14.26 -4.00
C ARG A 158 2.83 -14.08 -2.48
N THR A 159 2.10 -13.07 -2.02
CA THR A 159 1.90 -12.80 -0.60
C THR A 159 1.01 -13.85 0.06
N GLY A 160 -0.17 -14.16 -0.50
CA GLY A 160 -1.13 -15.11 0.07
C GLY A 160 -0.58 -16.53 0.24
N ARG A 161 0.29 -17.00 -0.67
CA ARG A 161 0.98 -18.29 -0.50
C ARG A 161 1.89 -18.32 0.74
N LEU A 162 2.42 -17.18 1.17
CA LEU A 162 3.27 -17.08 2.36
C LEU A 162 2.45 -17.18 3.67
N PHE A 163 1.19 -16.73 3.65
CA PHE A 163 0.27 -16.84 4.79
C PHE A 163 -0.42 -18.22 4.90
N SER A 164 -0.41 -19.03 3.83
CA SER A 164 -1.12 -20.33 3.79
C SER A 164 -0.73 -21.27 4.94
N GLY A 165 0.56 -21.36 5.27
CA GLY A 165 1.04 -22.21 6.37
C GLY A 165 0.80 -21.66 7.78
N GLU A 166 0.28 -20.45 7.93
CA GLU A 166 -0.13 -19.87 9.21
C GLU A 166 -1.65 -19.92 9.41
N ILE A 167 -2.41 -19.74 8.34
CA ILE A 167 -3.88 -19.91 8.35
C ILE A 167 -4.25 -21.36 8.71
N GLU A 168 -3.50 -22.34 8.20
CA GLU A 168 -3.72 -23.76 8.51
C GLU A 168 -3.44 -24.10 9.99
N ARG A 169 -2.41 -23.47 10.59
CA ARG A 169 -2.12 -23.61 12.02
C ARG A 169 -3.16 -22.92 12.90
N TRP A 170 -3.62 -21.73 12.51
CA TRP A 170 -4.67 -21.00 13.22
C TRP A 170 -6.03 -21.71 13.15
N ALA A 171 -6.37 -22.27 11.99
CA ALA A 171 -7.57 -23.10 11.82
C ALA A 171 -7.52 -24.39 12.66
N ALA A 172 -6.34 -25.01 12.77
CA ALA A 172 -6.15 -26.18 13.62
C ALA A 172 -6.29 -25.85 15.12
N ASP A 173 -5.70 -24.74 15.58
CA ASP A 173 -5.83 -24.32 16.98
C ASP A 173 -7.26 -23.87 17.32
N PHE A 174 -7.95 -23.17 16.42
CA PHE A 174 -9.35 -22.80 16.61
C PHE A 174 -10.26 -24.03 16.70
N SER A 175 -10.04 -25.03 15.84
CA SER A 175 -10.81 -26.29 15.87
C SER A 175 -10.63 -27.01 17.20
N ARG A 176 -9.40 -27.11 17.71
CA ARG A 176 -9.11 -27.72 19.03
C ARG A 176 -9.80 -26.98 20.18
N GLN A 177 -9.83 -25.65 20.12
CA GLN A 177 -10.42 -24.82 21.17
C GLN A 177 -11.95 -24.93 21.20
N VAL A 178 -12.58 -25.04 20.03
CA VAL A 178 -14.02 -25.32 19.92
C VAL A 178 -14.34 -26.72 20.44
N GLU A 179 -13.50 -27.71 20.15
CA GLU A 179 -13.69 -29.11 20.55
C GLU A 179 -13.54 -29.29 22.07
N SER A 180 -12.57 -28.62 22.69
CA SER A 180 -12.39 -28.62 24.15
C SER A 180 -13.55 -27.93 24.89
N GLN A 181 -14.03 -26.78 24.38
CA GLN A 181 -15.21 -26.11 24.94
C GLN A 181 -16.46 -26.99 24.87
N ARG A 182 -16.62 -27.76 23.78
CA ARG A 182 -17.76 -28.65 23.59
C ARG A 182 -17.72 -29.84 24.55
N GLN A 183 -16.53 -30.39 24.81
CA GLN A 183 -16.33 -31.46 25.79
C GLN A 183 -16.57 -30.97 27.24
N GLU A 184 -16.11 -29.78 27.59
CA GLU A 184 -16.37 -29.17 28.89
C GLU A 184 -17.87 -28.93 29.14
N MET A 185 -18.62 -28.50 28.12
CA MET A 185 -20.08 -28.35 28.24
C MET A 185 -20.80 -29.69 28.40
N ALA A 186 -20.42 -30.72 27.64
CA ALA A 186 -21.00 -32.06 27.77
C ALA A 186 -20.73 -32.70 29.15
N LEU A 187 -19.53 -32.50 29.70
CA LEU A 187 -19.19 -32.94 31.06
C LEU A 187 -20.00 -32.19 32.13
N ARG A 188 -20.26 -30.90 31.96
CA ARG A 188 -21.11 -30.12 32.87
C ARG A 188 -22.58 -30.53 32.82
N GLU A 189 -23.09 -30.88 31.64
CA GLU A 189 -24.45 -31.39 31.48
C GLU A 189 -24.62 -32.75 32.17
N GLN A 190 -23.68 -33.67 31.98
CA GLN A 190 -23.70 -34.98 32.67
C GLN A 190 -23.61 -34.84 34.20
N GLN A 191 -22.77 -33.95 34.71
CA GLN A 191 -22.67 -33.68 36.15
C GLN A 191 -23.90 -32.96 36.73
N ALA A 192 -24.63 -32.21 35.91
CA ALA A 192 -25.88 -31.57 36.33
C ALA A 192 -27.06 -32.56 36.34
N GLU A 193 -27.03 -33.57 35.48
CA GLU A 193 -27.99 -34.68 35.48
C GLU A 193 -27.74 -35.63 36.65
N GLU A 194 -26.49 -36.03 36.92
CA GLU A 194 -26.13 -36.91 38.05
C GLU A 194 -26.39 -36.27 39.43
N ASN A 195 -26.38 -34.94 39.56
CA ASN A 195 -26.67 -34.26 40.83
C ASN A 195 -28.17 -34.02 41.08
N ASN A 196 -29.03 -34.31 40.10
CA ASN A 196 -30.49 -34.16 40.19
C ASN A 196 -31.25 -35.49 40.33
N GLU A 197 -30.54 -36.63 40.33
CA GLU A 197 -31.05 -37.95 40.75
C GLU A 197 -30.71 -38.26 42.22
#